data_AF-A0AAW4ES31-F1
#
_entry.id   AF-A0AAW4ES31-F1
#
_cell.length_a   1.000
_cell.length_b   1.000
_cell.length_c   1.000
_cell.angle_alpha   90.00
_cell.angle_beta   90.00
_cell.angle_gamma   90.00
#
_symmetry.space_group_name_H-M   'P 1'
#
loop_
_entity.id
_entity.type
_entity.pdbx_description
1 polymer ?
#
loop_
_entity_poly.entity_id
_entity_poly.type
_entity_poly.pdbx_seq_one_letter_code
_entity_poly.pdbx_strand_id
1 'polypeptide(L)'
;MRQIILDTETTGLEWKKGNRIVEIGCVELFKRRPTGNNYHQYIKPDVDFEQGAQEVTGLSLDFLADKPEFAQIAEEFLAFIDGAELIIHNAAFDLGFLDYELSLLGPQYGKITDRCTVIDTLAMARERFPGQRNSLDALCRRLGVDNSHRALHGGLLDAQILGDVYIALTSGQEEIGFGLEDDSGADGAALLAFDTSQLLPRPRVVATASELEAHTARLERLRKKAGHALWDGPKVEEVASA
;
A
#
# COMPACT_ATOMS: atom_id res chain seq x y z
N MET A 1 13.23 5.94 -14.87
CA MET A 1 11.90 6.56 -14.66
C MET A 1 12.11 7.79 -13.79
N ARG A 2 11.49 8.91 -14.14
CA ARG A 2 11.48 10.13 -13.32
C ARG A 2 10.35 9.98 -12.29
N GLN A 3 10.64 10.24 -11.03
CA GLN A 3 9.65 10.24 -9.96
C GLN A 3 9.61 11.64 -9.38
N ILE A 4 8.42 12.14 -9.09
CA ILE A 4 8.23 13.47 -8.51
C ILE A 4 7.48 13.29 -7.21
N ILE A 5 8.13 13.67 -6.12
CA ILE A 5 7.44 13.79 -4.84
C ILE A 5 6.68 15.10 -4.85
N LEU A 6 5.40 15.08 -4.52
CA LEU A 6 4.55 16.27 -4.54
C LEU A 6 3.80 16.38 -3.21
N ASP A 7 3.74 17.61 -2.71
CA ASP A 7 2.95 18.00 -1.56
C ASP A 7 2.36 19.40 -1.81
N THR A 8 1.12 19.60 -1.39
CA THR A 8 0.39 20.87 -1.58
C THR A 8 -0.16 21.40 -0.28
N GLU A 9 -0.06 22.71 -0.10
CA GLU A 9 -0.75 23.42 0.96
C GLU A 9 -1.96 24.15 0.41
N THR A 10 -3.02 24.20 1.19
CA THR A 10 -4.32 24.72 0.76
C THR A 10 -4.91 25.68 1.80
N THR A 11 -5.89 26.49 1.39
CA THR A 11 -6.60 27.39 2.31
C THR A 11 -7.50 26.67 3.32
N GLY A 12 -7.69 25.35 3.19
CA GLY A 12 -8.57 24.53 4.01
C GLY A 12 -8.62 23.07 3.53
N LEU A 13 -9.40 22.22 4.20
CA LEU A 13 -9.32 20.76 4.02
C LEU A 13 -10.13 20.19 2.83
N GLU A 14 -11.05 20.98 2.25
CA GLU A 14 -11.96 20.48 1.23
C GLU A 14 -12.09 21.45 0.06
N TRP A 15 -11.64 21.03 -1.13
CA TRP A 15 -11.81 21.76 -2.39
C TRP A 15 -13.29 22.01 -2.73
N LYS A 16 -14.19 21.11 -2.33
CA LYS A 16 -15.66 21.26 -2.54
C LYS A 16 -16.26 22.48 -1.85
N LYS A 17 -15.60 22.98 -0.80
CA LYS A 17 -16.02 24.18 -0.06
C LYS A 17 -15.49 25.48 -0.67
N GLY A 18 -14.80 25.40 -1.82
CA GLY A 18 -14.17 26.55 -2.47
C GLY A 18 -12.75 26.84 -1.98
N ASN A 19 -12.16 25.95 -1.16
CA ASN A 19 -10.75 26.07 -0.79
C ASN A 19 -9.85 25.90 -2.01
N ARG A 20 -8.70 26.58 -1.99
CA ARG A 20 -7.76 26.69 -3.11
C ARG A 20 -6.35 26.32 -2.68
N ILE A 21 -5.51 25.99 -3.67
CA ILE A 21 -4.09 25.70 -3.42
C ILE A 21 -3.35 27.03 -3.18
N VAL A 22 -2.45 27.04 -2.17
CA VAL A 22 -1.61 28.21 -1.82
C VAL A 22 -0.12 27.94 -1.99
N GLU A 23 0.30 26.68 -1.99
CA GLU A 23 1.68 26.28 -2.21
C GLU A 23 1.72 24.93 -2.93
N ILE A 24 2.63 24.79 -3.90
CA ILE A 24 2.98 23.52 -4.54
C ILE A 24 4.47 23.31 -4.33
N GLY A 25 4.83 22.21 -3.68
CA GLY A 25 6.20 21.75 -3.56
C GLY A 25 6.40 20.44 -4.30
N CYS A 26 7.41 20.39 -5.16
CA CYS A 26 7.77 19.19 -5.89
C CYS A 26 9.28 18.96 -5.85
N VAL A 27 9.68 17.73 -5.57
CA VAL A 27 11.08 17.28 -5.57
C VAL A 27 11.25 16.21 -6.63
N GLU A 28 12.13 16.46 -7.60
CA GLU A 28 12.44 15.47 -8.63
C GLU A 28 13.46 14.45 -8.11
N LEU A 29 13.09 13.18 -8.24
CA LEU A 29 13.96 12.03 -8.05
C LEU A 29 14.25 11.37 -9.40
N PHE A 30 15.53 11.14 -9.67
CA PHE A 30 15.96 10.31 -10.80
C PHE A 30 16.76 9.12 -10.27
N LYS A 31 16.30 7.90 -10.57
CA LYS A 31 16.89 6.66 -10.05
C LYS A 31 17.02 6.70 -8.51
N ARG A 32 15.97 7.15 -7.83
CA ARG A 32 15.88 7.24 -6.35
C ARG A 32 16.91 8.20 -5.72
N ARG A 33 17.39 9.18 -6.48
CA ARG A 33 18.29 10.23 -6.00
C ARG A 33 17.71 11.60 -6.32
N PRO A 34 17.70 12.56 -5.38
CA PRO A 34 17.32 13.93 -5.66
C PRO A 34 18.21 14.51 -6.77
N THR A 35 17.58 15.11 -7.77
CA THR A 35 18.32 15.79 -8.86
C THR A 35 18.64 17.24 -8.50
N GLY A 36 17.93 17.80 -7.52
CA GLY A 36 17.98 19.23 -7.18
C GLY A 36 17.11 20.10 -8.09
N ASN A 37 16.47 19.51 -9.11
CA ASN A 37 15.50 20.17 -9.96
C ASN A 37 14.13 20.15 -9.27
N ASN A 38 13.92 21.10 -8.36
CA ASN A 38 12.69 21.23 -7.59
C ASN A 38 11.78 22.25 -8.25
N TYR A 39 10.47 22.00 -8.21
CA TYR A 39 9.46 22.98 -8.57
C TYR A 39 8.78 23.45 -7.28
N HIS A 40 8.82 24.75 -7.00
CA HIS A 40 8.26 25.31 -5.79
C HIS A 40 7.61 26.65 -6.09
N GLN A 41 6.31 26.75 -5.82
CA GLN A 41 5.53 27.91 -6.17
C GLN A 41 4.49 28.22 -5.11
N TYR A 42 4.44 29.48 -4.67
CA TYR A 42 3.32 30.03 -3.91
C TYR A 42 2.27 30.58 -4.84
N ILE A 43 1.00 30.48 -4.44
CA ILE A 43 -0.17 30.75 -5.28
C ILE A 43 -1.15 31.64 -4.54
N LYS A 44 -1.70 32.62 -5.24
CA LYS A 44 -2.76 33.49 -4.73
C LYS A 44 -4.13 32.77 -4.79
N PRO A 45 -4.80 32.53 -3.64
CA PRO A 45 -6.02 31.72 -3.62
C PRO A 45 -7.32 32.50 -3.91
N ASP A 46 -7.35 33.83 -3.76
CA ASP A 46 -8.53 34.69 -3.94
C ASP A 46 -9.81 34.21 -3.21
N VAL A 47 -9.64 33.51 -2.09
CA VAL A 47 -10.70 33.05 -1.18
C VAL A 47 -10.28 33.24 0.27
N ASP A 48 -11.23 33.07 1.19
CA ASP A 48 -10.95 33.07 2.62
C ASP A 48 -9.99 31.93 3.00
N PHE A 49 -9.13 32.20 3.98
CA PHE A 49 -8.15 31.24 4.47
C PHE A 49 -8.58 30.74 5.85
N GLU A 50 -8.93 29.46 5.95
CA GLU A 50 -9.35 28.85 7.22
C GLU A 50 -8.25 28.96 8.27
N GLN A 51 -8.61 29.39 9.48
CA GLN A 51 -7.64 29.64 10.55
C GLN A 51 -6.79 28.41 10.88
N GLY A 52 -7.37 27.21 10.88
CA GLY A 52 -6.63 25.97 11.15
C GLY A 52 -5.56 25.69 10.10
N ALA A 53 -5.80 26.02 8.83
CA ALA A 53 -4.81 25.86 7.77
C ALA A 53 -3.70 26.94 7.87
N GLN A 54 -4.04 28.17 8.26
CA GLN A 54 -3.05 29.21 8.53
C GLN A 54 -2.12 28.83 9.70
N GLU A 55 -2.66 28.25 10.77
CA GLU A 55 -1.87 27.83 11.94
C GLU A 55 -0.88 26.71 11.61
N VAL A 56 -1.23 25.81 10.70
CA VAL A 56 -0.39 24.67 10.30
C VAL A 56 0.68 25.07 9.29
N THR A 57 0.32 25.88 8.30
CA THR A 57 1.22 26.32 7.21
C THR A 57 2.05 27.55 7.58
N GLY A 58 1.54 28.40 8.48
CA GLY A 58 2.11 29.71 8.77
C GLY A 58 1.93 30.76 7.67
N LEU A 59 1.16 30.45 6.62
CA LEU A 59 0.95 31.37 5.50
C LEU A 59 -0.17 32.36 5.81
N SER A 60 -0.01 33.60 5.35
CA SER A 60 -1.03 34.65 5.44
C SER A 60 -1.49 35.09 4.06
N LEU A 61 -2.73 35.56 3.97
CA LEU A 61 -3.25 36.14 2.72
C LEU A 61 -2.41 37.33 2.24
N ASP A 62 -1.87 38.13 3.17
CA ASP A 62 -0.97 39.24 2.86
C ASP A 62 0.32 38.78 2.18
N PHE A 63 0.89 37.64 2.60
CA PHE A 63 2.06 37.05 1.96
C PHE A 63 1.75 36.48 0.57
N LEU A 64 0.53 35.98 0.37
CA LEU A 64 0.10 35.37 -0.89
C LEU A 64 -0.44 36.38 -1.91
N ALA A 65 -0.67 37.63 -1.50
CA ALA A 65 -1.33 38.64 -2.33
C ALA A 65 -0.54 39.05 -3.60
N ASP A 66 0.79 38.94 -3.57
CA ASP A 66 1.69 39.27 -4.68
C ASP A 66 2.11 38.05 -5.51
N LYS A 67 1.62 36.85 -5.15
CA LYS A 67 1.95 35.60 -5.82
C LYS A 67 1.10 35.39 -7.06
N PRO A 68 1.56 34.59 -8.04
CA PRO A 68 0.78 34.31 -9.23
C PRO A 68 -0.49 33.52 -8.90
N GLU A 69 -1.50 33.67 -9.75
CA GLU A 69 -2.69 32.81 -9.75
C GLU A 69 -2.35 31.44 -10.34
N PHE A 70 -3.10 30.39 -9.96
CA PHE A 70 -2.88 29.03 -10.48
C PHE A 70 -2.88 28.98 -12.02
N ALA A 71 -3.74 29.78 -12.67
CA ALA A 71 -3.81 29.88 -14.13
C ALA A 71 -2.48 30.26 -14.80
N GLN A 72 -1.66 31.06 -14.13
CA GLN A 72 -0.40 31.58 -14.67
C GLN A 72 0.72 30.53 -14.60
N ILE A 73 0.60 29.56 -13.71
CA ILE A 73 1.64 28.54 -13.45
C ILE A 73 1.23 27.15 -13.97
N ALA A 74 -0.03 26.96 -14.36
CA ALA A 74 -0.58 25.66 -14.69
C ALA A 74 0.16 24.96 -15.83
N GLU A 75 0.51 25.68 -16.91
CA GLU A 75 1.26 25.09 -18.03
C GLU A 75 2.66 24.65 -17.62
N GLU A 76 3.38 25.48 -16.85
CA GLU A 76 4.72 25.17 -16.35
C GLU A 76 4.70 23.97 -15.40
N PHE A 77 3.76 23.96 -14.46
CA PHE A 77 3.57 22.85 -13.52
C PHE A 77 3.24 21.54 -14.24
N LEU A 78 2.30 21.57 -15.19
CA LEU A 78 1.93 20.38 -15.96
C LEU A 78 3.11 19.86 -16.79
N ALA A 79 3.89 20.75 -17.40
CA ALA A 79 5.10 20.37 -18.14
C ALA A 79 6.17 19.74 -17.23
N PHE A 80 6.28 20.20 -15.98
CA PHE A 80 7.21 19.64 -15.00
C PHE A 80 6.87 18.19 -14.63
N ILE A 81 5.58 17.91 -14.44
CA ILE A 81 5.09 16.59 -14.00
C ILE A 81 4.83 15.60 -15.15
N ASP A 82 4.71 16.07 -16.40
CA ASP A 82 4.28 15.25 -17.53
C ASP A 82 5.16 14.00 -17.72
N GLY A 83 4.50 12.84 -17.82
CA GLY A 83 5.15 11.53 -17.99
C GLY A 83 5.97 11.04 -16.79
N ALA A 84 5.89 11.70 -15.63
CA ALA A 84 6.51 11.25 -14.40
C ALA A 84 5.58 10.36 -13.56
N GLU A 85 6.17 9.66 -12.59
CA GLU A 85 5.44 9.01 -11.51
C GLU A 85 5.34 9.96 -10.32
N LEU A 86 4.11 10.35 -9.96
CA LEU A 86 3.83 11.20 -8.82
C LEU A 86 3.73 10.37 -7.54
N ILE A 87 4.47 10.78 -6.53
CA ILE A 87 4.48 10.15 -5.20
C ILE A 87 3.95 11.19 -4.22
N ILE A 88 2.78 10.89 -3.65
CA ILE A 88 2.05 11.83 -2.78
C ILE A 88 1.66 11.09 -1.50
N HIS A 89 1.59 11.79 -0.38
CA HIS A 89 1.06 11.23 0.86
C HIS A 89 -0.42 11.60 0.98
N ASN A 90 -1.31 10.61 0.96
CA ASN A 90 -2.76 10.85 0.88
C ASN A 90 -3.18 11.46 -0.46
N ALA A 91 -2.76 10.84 -1.57
CA ALA A 91 -2.91 11.36 -2.94
C ALA A 91 -4.32 11.85 -3.30
N ALA A 92 -5.38 11.27 -2.72
CA ALA A 92 -6.75 11.71 -2.97
C ALA A 92 -7.01 13.19 -2.58
N PHE A 93 -6.26 13.72 -1.62
CA PHE A 93 -6.35 15.11 -1.20
C PHE A 93 -5.75 16.03 -2.28
N ASP A 94 -4.45 15.91 -2.56
CA ASP A 94 -3.74 16.76 -3.52
C ASP A 94 -4.31 16.65 -4.93
N LEU A 95 -4.59 15.42 -5.40
CA LEU A 95 -5.22 15.22 -6.71
C LEU A 95 -6.60 15.88 -6.79
N GLY A 96 -7.36 15.85 -5.70
CA GLY A 96 -8.68 16.49 -5.64
C GLY A 96 -8.58 18.01 -5.81
N PHE A 97 -7.60 18.63 -5.16
CA PHE A 97 -7.34 20.07 -5.32
C PHE A 97 -6.78 20.40 -6.69
N LEU A 98 -5.79 19.65 -7.19
CA LEU A 98 -5.19 19.89 -8.51
C LEU A 98 -6.21 19.71 -9.64
N ASP A 99 -6.99 18.63 -9.63
CA ASP A 99 -8.04 18.41 -10.63
C ASP A 99 -9.13 19.49 -10.54
N TYR A 100 -9.45 19.98 -9.35
CA TYR A 100 -10.39 21.09 -9.17
C TYR A 100 -9.84 22.39 -9.79
N GLU A 101 -8.59 22.76 -9.47
CA GLU A 101 -7.94 23.94 -10.06
C GLU A 101 -7.88 23.86 -11.60
N LEU A 102 -7.49 22.71 -12.15
CA LEU A 102 -7.48 22.48 -13.60
C LEU A 102 -8.88 22.58 -14.22
N SER A 103 -9.91 22.09 -13.52
CA SER A 103 -11.30 22.18 -14.00
C SER A 103 -11.80 23.62 -14.13
N LEU A 104 -11.28 24.55 -13.32
CA LEU A 104 -11.60 25.98 -13.39
C LEU A 104 -10.97 26.66 -14.61
N LEU A 105 -9.81 26.17 -15.08
CA LEU A 105 -9.12 26.70 -16.27
C LEU A 105 -9.72 26.19 -17.59
N GLY A 106 -10.37 25.02 -17.55
CA GLY A 106 -11.16 24.48 -18.64
C GLY A 106 -10.87 23.01 -18.95
N PRO A 107 -11.77 22.35 -19.70
CA PRO A 107 -11.73 20.91 -19.93
C PRO A 107 -10.50 20.41 -20.71
N GLN A 108 -9.81 21.30 -21.42
CA GLN A 108 -8.58 20.99 -22.17
C GLN A 108 -7.42 20.51 -21.29
N TYR A 109 -7.43 20.87 -20.00
CA TYR A 109 -6.36 20.49 -19.08
C TYR A 109 -6.48 19.03 -18.61
N GLY A 110 -7.68 18.45 -18.63
CA GLY A 110 -7.93 17.08 -18.19
C GLY A 110 -7.67 16.89 -16.69
N LYS A 111 -7.38 15.65 -16.28
CA LYS A 111 -6.97 15.31 -14.91
C LYS A 111 -5.48 15.03 -14.83
N ILE A 112 -4.93 15.12 -13.62
CA ILE A 112 -3.53 14.75 -13.36
C ILE A 112 -3.25 13.28 -13.72
N THR A 113 -4.21 12.40 -13.42
CA THR A 113 -4.11 10.96 -13.70
C THR A 113 -4.09 10.60 -15.19
N ASP A 114 -4.47 11.52 -16.06
CA ASP A 114 -4.44 11.29 -17.52
C ASP A 114 -3.00 11.40 -18.07
N ARG A 115 -2.08 11.99 -17.30
CA ARG A 115 -0.71 12.34 -17.70
C ARG A 115 0.36 11.60 -16.91
N CYS A 116 0.04 11.26 -15.65
CA CYS A 116 1.00 10.73 -14.69
C CYS A 116 0.46 9.46 -14.02
N THR A 117 1.36 8.55 -13.65
CA THR A 117 1.05 7.49 -12.70
C THR A 117 1.13 8.03 -11.29
N VAL A 118 0.25 7.61 -10.39
CA VAL A 118 0.21 8.11 -9.00
C VAL A 118 0.43 6.96 -8.02
N ILE A 119 1.34 7.20 -7.08
CA ILE A 119 1.61 6.34 -5.92
C ILE A 119 1.16 7.09 -4.66
N ASP A 120 0.25 6.48 -3.90
CA ASP A 120 -0.13 6.97 -2.58
C ASP A 120 0.72 6.30 -1.49
N THR A 121 1.64 7.06 -0.90
CA THR A 121 2.51 6.57 0.17
C THR A 121 1.74 6.29 1.46
N LEU A 122 0.57 6.88 1.67
CA LEU A 122 -0.28 6.56 2.83
C LEU A 122 -0.86 5.15 2.69
N ALA A 123 -1.26 4.76 1.48
CA ALA A 123 -1.71 3.40 1.20
C ALA A 123 -0.57 2.39 1.45
N MET A 124 0.63 2.68 0.92
CA MET A 124 1.84 1.86 1.18
C MET A 124 2.15 1.74 2.67
N ALA A 125 2.06 2.85 3.41
CA ALA A 125 2.30 2.86 4.85
C ALA A 125 1.26 2.07 5.64
N ARG A 126 -0.02 2.10 5.23
CA ARG A 126 -1.10 1.31 5.84
C ARG A 126 -0.94 -0.18 5.62
N GLU A 127 -0.46 -0.58 4.45
CA GLU A 127 -0.13 -1.97 4.15
C GLU A 127 1.06 -2.45 4.97
N ARG A 128 2.14 -1.67 5.03
CA ARG A 128 3.35 -2.03 5.78
C ARG A 128 3.17 -1.97 7.30
N PHE A 129 2.34 -1.05 7.80
CA PHE A 129 2.11 -0.82 9.23
C PHE A 129 0.61 -0.76 9.55
N PRO A 130 -0.09 -1.91 9.47
CA PRO A 130 -1.53 -1.95 9.70
C PRO A 130 -1.87 -1.60 11.15
N GLY A 131 -2.94 -0.82 11.34
CA GLY A 131 -3.45 -0.41 12.66
C GLY A 131 -2.62 0.65 13.40
N GLN A 132 -1.53 1.15 12.80
CA GLN A 132 -0.69 2.18 13.40
C GLN A 132 -0.98 3.57 12.83
N ARG A 133 -0.47 4.60 13.52
CA ARG A 133 -0.42 5.97 12.96
C ARG A 133 0.54 5.98 11.78
N ASN A 134 0.06 6.46 10.64
CA ASN A 134 0.79 6.53 9.37
C ASN A 134 0.79 7.95 8.78
N SER A 135 0.71 8.98 9.64
CA SER A 135 0.99 10.35 9.22
C SER A 135 2.48 10.51 8.89
N LEU A 136 2.82 11.53 8.10
CA LEU A 136 4.21 11.82 7.73
C LEU A 136 5.13 11.90 8.96
N ASP A 137 4.73 12.61 10.03
CA ASP A 137 5.50 12.70 11.27
C ASP A 137 5.69 11.33 11.97
N ALA A 138 4.66 10.48 11.93
CA ALA A 138 4.74 9.15 12.52
C ALA A 138 5.70 8.26 11.73
N LEU A 139 5.70 8.40 10.40
CA LEU A 139 6.62 7.69 9.51
C LEU A 139 8.06 8.18 9.68
N CYS A 140 8.28 9.49 9.83
CA CYS A 140 9.61 10.05 10.07
C CYS A 140 10.24 9.44 11.33
N ARG A 141 9.51 9.46 12.44
CA ARG A 141 9.96 8.87 13.72
C ARG A 141 10.23 7.37 13.61
N ARG A 142 9.41 6.63 12.86
CA ARG A 142 9.53 5.18 12.71
C ARG A 142 10.70 4.77 11.82
N LEU A 143 10.91 5.50 10.74
CA LEU A 143 11.91 5.19 9.72
C LEU A 143 13.26 5.88 9.98
N GLY A 144 13.36 6.69 11.04
CA GLY A 144 14.58 7.41 11.39
C GLY A 144 14.89 8.57 10.46
N VAL A 145 13.88 9.14 9.80
CA VAL A 145 14.03 10.34 8.97
C VAL A 145 13.96 11.57 9.87
N ASP A 146 14.95 12.46 9.73
CA ASP A 146 15.03 13.68 10.52
C ASP A 146 14.02 14.72 10.01
N ASN A 147 13.10 15.13 10.86
CA ASN A 147 12.16 16.22 10.62
C ASN A 147 12.33 17.38 11.62
N SER A 148 13.47 17.47 12.30
CA SER A 148 13.73 18.48 13.34
C SER A 148 13.71 19.93 12.82
N HIS A 149 13.97 20.12 11.53
CA HIS A 149 13.89 21.42 10.86
C HIS A 149 12.46 21.82 10.44
N ARG A 150 11.46 20.93 10.62
CA ARG A 150 10.05 21.17 10.30
C ARG A 150 9.34 21.83 11.48
N ALA A 151 9.35 23.16 11.52
CA ALA A 151 8.59 23.93 12.53
C ALA A 151 7.12 24.13 12.12
N LEU A 152 6.87 24.32 10.82
CA LEU A 152 5.56 24.46 10.19
C LEU A 152 5.52 23.59 8.94
N HIS A 153 4.32 23.29 8.45
CA HIS A 153 4.15 22.61 7.17
C HIS A 153 4.52 23.56 6.03
N GLY A 154 5.14 23.01 5.00
CA GLY A 154 5.51 23.78 3.82
C GLY A 154 5.78 22.82 2.68
N GLY A 155 5.09 23.02 1.56
CA GLY A 155 5.00 22.01 0.51
C GLY A 155 6.35 21.49 0.02
N LEU A 156 7.38 22.36 -0.10
CA LEU A 156 8.71 21.90 -0.54
C LEU A 156 9.44 21.06 0.53
N LEU A 157 9.37 21.48 1.80
CA LEU A 157 10.01 20.77 2.89
C LEU A 157 9.35 19.40 3.10
N ASP A 158 8.03 19.37 3.01
CA ASP A 158 7.22 18.17 3.20
C ASP A 158 7.41 17.20 2.04
N ALA A 159 7.51 17.68 0.80
CA ALA A 159 7.92 16.86 -0.34
C ALA A 159 9.34 16.29 -0.18
N GLN A 160 10.29 17.05 0.38
CA GLN A 160 11.65 16.55 0.63
C GLN A 160 11.66 15.43 1.68
N ILE A 161 10.98 15.65 2.82
CA ILE A 161 10.83 14.66 3.90
C ILE A 161 10.10 13.42 3.39
N LEU A 162 9.03 13.61 2.60
CA LEU A 162 8.29 12.52 1.98
C LEU A 162 9.17 11.71 1.02
N GLY A 163 10.09 12.35 0.30
CA GLY A 163 11.07 11.66 -0.54
C GLY A 163 11.95 10.71 0.27
N ASP A 164 12.47 11.15 1.42
CA ASP A 164 13.28 10.32 2.31
C ASP A 164 12.46 9.18 2.93
N VAL A 165 11.22 9.48 3.36
CA VAL A 165 10.27 8.48 3.86
C VAL A 165 9.93 7.45 2.78
N TYR A 166 9.67 7.87 1.55
CA TYR A 166 9.38 6.97 0.43
C TYR A 166 10.56 6.06 0.12
N ILE A 167 11.78 6.61 0.10
CA ILE A 167 13.00 5.81 -0.06
C ILE A 167 13.09 4.80 1.07
N ALA A 168 12.96 5.19 2.34
CA ALA A 168 13.00 4.27 3.48
C ALA A 168 11.87 3.21 3.46
N LEU A 169 10.68 3.59 2.97
CA LEU A 169 9.55 2.67 2.80
C LEU A 169 9.85 1.57 1.78
N THR A 170 10.61 1.89 0.74
CA THR A 170 10.91 0.99 -0.39
C THR A 170 12.32 0.37 -0.34
N SER A 171 13.19 0.81 0.58
CA SER A 171 14.57 0.31 0.70
C SER A 171 14.69 -1.01 1.48
N GLY A 172 13.58 -1.56 1.97
CA GLY A 172 13.56 -2.74 2.85
C GLY A 172 13.75 -4.10 2.15
N GLN A 173 14.20 -4.13 0.90
CA GLN A 173 14.42 -5.39 0.18
C GLN A 173 15.82 -5.92 0.47
N GLU A 174 16.05 -6.34 1.72
CA GLU A 174 17.21 -7.13 2.14
C GLU A 174 16.93 -8.64 2.12
N GLU A 175 15.66 -9.06 1.95
CA GLU A 175 15.34 -10.47 1.74
C GLU A 175 15.69 -10.88 0.31
N ILE A 176 16.78 -11.65 0.19
CA ILE A 176 16.99 -12.57 -0.92
C ILE A 176 15.77 -13.50 -0.93
N GLY A 177 14.80 -13.20 -1.79
CA GLY A 177 13.58 -13.99 -1.91
C GLY A 177 13.91 -15.43 -2.31
N PHE A 178 13.98 -16.33 -1.32
CA PHE A 178 13.63 -17.72 -1.57
C PHE A 178 12.12 -17.70 -1.78
N GLY A 179 11.70 -17.77 -3.05
CA GLY A 179 10.32 -17.59 -3.49
C GLY A 179 9.33 -18.29 -2.56
N LEU A 180 8.69 -17.49 -1.71
CA LEU A 180 7.35 -17.79 -1.29
C LEU A 180 6.51 -17.32 -2.47
N GLU A 181 6.04 -18.28 -3.26
CA GLU A 181 5.03 -18.00 -4.28
C GLU A 181 3.85 -17.35 -3.56
N ASP A 182 3.65 -16.04 -3.79
CA ASP A 182 2.49 -15.31 -3.31
C ASP A 182 1.24 -15.94 -3.95
N ASP A 183 0.51 -16.74 -3.16
CA ASP A 183 -0.78 -17.32 -3.51
C ASP A 183 -1.91 -16.28 -3.36
N SER A 184 -1.70 -15.07 -3.86
CA SER A 184 -2.69 -13.99 -3.81
C SER A 184 -3.00 -13.43 -5.20
N GLY A 185 -3.38 -14.33 -6.10
CA GLY A 185 -4.25 -14.01 -7.22
C GLY A 185 -5.69 -14.26 -6.82
N ALA A 186 -6.40 -13.22 -6.40
CA ALA A 186 -7.84 -13.26 -6.21
C ALA A 186 -8.55 -13.35 -7.57
N ASP A 187 -8.60 -14.54 -8.14
CA ASP A 187 -9.79 -15.02 -8.85
C ASP A 187 -10.40 -16.10 -7.97
N GLY A 188 -11.72 -16.01 -7.76
CA GLY A 188 -12.45 -16.63 -6.64
C GLY A 188 -11.98 -18.04 -6.33
N ALA A 189 -11.90 -18.35 -5.02
CA ALA A 189 -11.51 -19.63 -4.45
C ALA A 189 -12.26 -20.83 -5.07
N ALA A 190 -11.89 -21.21 -6.29
CA ALA A 190 -11.81 -22.58 -6.67
C ALA A 190 -10.64 -23.09 -5.83
N LEU A 191 -10.98 -23.74 -4.72
CA LEU A 191 -10.17 -24.87 -4.27
C LEU A 191 -9.76 -25.57 -5.55
N LEU A 192 -8.47 -25.54 -5.89
CA LEU A 192 -7.93 -26.37 -6.97
C LEU A 192 -8.28 -27.79 -6.56
N ALA A 193 -9.43 -28.26 -7.03
CA ALA A 193 -9.95 -29.57 -6.74
C ALA A 193 -8.95 -30.48 -7.43
N PHE A 194 -8.04 -31.04 -6.63
CA PHE A 194 -7.02 -31.93 -7.13
C PHE A 194 -7.74 -33.10 -7.79
N ASP A 195 -7.74 -33.11 -9.12
CA ASP A 195 -8.48 -34.08 -9.91
C ASP A 195 -7.82 -35.45 -9.77
N THR A 196 -8.33 -36.25 -8.84
CA THR A 196 -7.79 -37.57 -8.52
C THR A 196 -7.90 -38.55 -9.69
N SER A 197 -8.69 -38.23 -10.71
CA SER A 197 -8.79 -39.02 -11.94
C SER A 197 -7.52 -38.94 -12.81
N GLN A 198 -6.66 -37.93 -12.60
CA GLN A 198 -5.41 -37.74 -13.33
C GLN A 198 -4.21 -38.42 -12.67
N LEU A 199 -4.41 -39.08 -11.52
CA LEU A 199 -3.35 -39.82 -10.84
C LEU A 199 -3.01 -41.10 -11.61
N LEU A 200 -1.76 -41.18 -12.09
CA LEU A 200 -1.20 -42.40 -12.65
C LEU A 200 -1.23 -43.55 -11.62
N PRO A 201 -1.38 -44.81 -12.06
CA PRO A 201 -1.39 -45.96 -11.15
C PRO A 201 -0.08 -46.03 -10.36
N ARG A 202 -0.18 -45.84 -9.05
CA ARG A 202 0.97 -45.91 -8.13
C ARG A 202 1.32 -47.37 -7.83
N PRO A 203 2.61 -47.71 -7.68
CA PRO A 203 3.02 -49.05 -7.29
C PRO A 203 2.42 -49.39 -5.92
N ARG A 204 1.65 -50.49 -5.87
CA ARG A 204 1.06 -50.99 -4.63
C ARG A 204 2.08 -51.85 -3.91
N VAL A 205 2.58 -51.36 -2.77
CA VAL A 205 3.38 -52.17 -1.86
C VAL A 205 2.42 -53.08 -1.08
N VAL A 206 2.62 -54.39 -1.20
CA VAL A 206 1.81 -55.41 -0.51
C VAL A 206 2.67 -56.07 0.55
N ALA A 207 2.07 -56.37 1.71
CA ALA A 207 2.75 -57.11 2.77
C ALA A 207 3.24 -58.48 2.26
N THR A 208 4.44 -58.84 2.68
CA THR A 208 5.04 -60.15 2.40
C THR A 208 4.36 -61.25 3.24
N ALA A 209 4.54 -62.51 2.84
CA ALA A 209 3.98 -63.66 3.57
C ALA A 209 4.44 -63.69 5.04
N SER A 210 5.71 -63.35 5.29
CA SER A 210 6.26 -63.32 6.66
C SER A 210 5.63 -62.22 7.53
N GLU A 211 5.33 -61.06 6.95
CA GLU A 211 4.66 -59.96 7.66
C GLU A 211 3.20 -60.30 7.98
N LEU A 212 2.51 -61.03 7.09
CA LEU A 212 1.16 -61.54 7.34
C LEU A 212 1.13 -62.58 8.47
N GLU A 213 2.12 -63.48 8.51
CA GLU A 213 2.27 -64.45 9.60
C GLU A 213 2.52 -63.75 10.94
N ALA A 214 3.43 -62.77 10.96
CA ALA A 214 3.72 -61.96 12.15
C ALA A 214 2.48 -61.17 12.62
N HIS A 215 1.71 -60.64 11.69
CA HIS A 215 0.44 -59.96 11.96
C HIS A 215 -0.58 -60.93 12.60
N THR A 216 -0.70 -62.15 12.06
CA THR A 216 -1.64 -63.16 12.59
C THR A 216 -1.26 -63.58 14.01
N ALA A 217 0.03 -63.81 14.27
CA ALA A 217 0.56 -64.10 15.61
C ALA A 217 0.38 -62.93 16.59
N ARG A 218 0.38 -61.68 16.10
CA ARG A 218 0.05 -60.49 16.90
C ARG A 218 -1.43 -60.48 17.28
N LEU A 219 -2.33 -60.76 16.34
CA LEU A 219 -3.77 -60.83 16.58
C LEU A 219 -4.12 -61.94 17.59
N GLU A 220 -3.51 -63.11 17.49
CA GLU A 220 -3.73 -64.19 18.47
C GLU A 220 -3.34 -63.80 19.90
N ARG A 221 -2.22 -63.08 20.06
CA ARG A 221 -1.81 -62.56 21.38
C ARG A 221 -2.80 -61.55 21.93
N LEU A 222 -3.36 -60.70 21.06
CA LEU A 222 -4.38 -59.73 21.43
C LEU A 222 -5.70 -60.44 21.82
N ARG A 223 -6.13 -61.45 21.06
CA ARG A 223 -7.28 -62.29 21.40
C ARG A 223 -7.11 -63.00 22.74
N LYS A 224 -5.93 -63.56 23.02
CA LYS A 224 -5.63 -64.22 24.30
C LYS A 224 -5.68 -63.26 25.50
N LYS A 225 -5.36 -61.97 25.31
CA LYS A 225 -5.35 -60.97 26.38
C LYS A 225 -6.68 -60.24 26.57
N ALA A 226 -7.37 -59.92 25.48
CA ALA A 226 -8.57 -59.06 25.48
C ALA A 226 -9.86 -59.81 25.06
N GLY A 227 -9.78 -61.10 24.74
CA GLY A 227 -10.89 -61.94 24.30
C GLY A 227 -11.31 -61.74 22.84
N HIS A 228 -11.10 -60.56 22.26
CA HIS A 228 -11.50 -60.23 20.88
C HIS A 228 -10.55 -59.20 20.26
N ALA A 229 -10.32 -59.29 18.95
CA ALA A 229 -9.59 -58.30 18.17
C ALA A 229 -10.53 -57.66 17.13
N LEU A 230 -10.62 -56.33 17.12
CA LEU A 230 -11.49 -55.57 16.22
C LEU A 230 -11.19 -55.77 14.73
N TRP A 231 -10.01 -56.30 14.40
CA TRP A 231 -9.64 -56.72 13.05
C TRP A 231 -10.57 -57.80 12.49
N ASP A 232 -11.16 -58.63 13.37
CA ASP A 232 -12.05 -59.73 12.99
C ASP A 232 -13.50 -59.27 12.73
N GLY A 233 -13.77 -57.95 12.79
CA GLY A 233 -15.09 -57.35 12.70
C GLY A 233 -15.69 -57.01 14.07
N PRO A 234 -16.77 -56.21 14.12
CA PRO A 234 -17.37 -55.80 15.38
C PRO A 234 -17.94 -57.01 16.14
N LYS A 235 -17.76 -57.00 17.46
CA LYS A 235 -18.31 -58.02 18.37
C LYS A 235 -19.84 -57.92 18.31
N VAL A 236 -20.51 -58.93 17.77
CA VAL A 236 -21.97 -59.01 17.80
C VAL A 236 -22.37 -59.23 19.26
N GLU A 237 -22.84 -58.18 19.94
CA GLU A 237 -23.53 -58.35 21.22
C GLU A 237 -24.91 -58.93 20.93
N GLU A 238 -25.13 -60.19 21.37
CA GLU A 238 -26.48 -60.76 21.45
C GLU A 238 -27.30 -59.88 22.39
N VAL A 239 -28.25 -59.13 21.81
CA VAL A 239 -29.28 -58.44 22.57
C VAL A 239 -30.11 -59.52 23.27
N ALA A 240 -29.96 -59.64 24.58
CA ALA A 240 -30.78 -60.52 25.40
C ALA A 240 -32.26 -60.13 25.23
N SER A 241 -33.07 -61.03 24.68
CA SER A 241 -34.53 -60.93 24.75
C SER A 241 -35.02 -61.46 26.09
N ALA A 242 -35.89 -60.66 26.72
CA ALA A 242 -36.67 -60.89 27.95
C ALA A 242 -36.00 -60.55 29.28
#